data_AF-A0A8T6RFI7-F1
#
_entry.id   AF-A0A8T6RFI7-F1
#
_cell.length_a   1.000
_cell.length_b   1.000
_cell.length_c   1.000
_cell.angle_alpha   90.00
_cell.angle_beta   90.00
_cell.angle_gamma   90.00
#
_symmetry.space_group_name_H-M   'P 1'
#
loop_
_entity.id
_entity.type
_entity.pdbx_description
1 polymer ?
#
loop_
_entity_poly.entity_id
_entity_poly.type
_entity_poly.pdbx_seq_one_letter_code
_entity_poly.pdbx_strand_id
1 'polypeptide(L)'
;MTCNIDNAVNIVISGVGGQGVLTLAEILAKSALSQSYNVRVGEIHGMAQRGGHVVCTVRIGKNAYGPVVDAGTAQLLIGFEPIETLREIQTIAKDGHVLMNSHILYPVAVSMGQVEYPKHEEIVTNIKKFTNNLVEIDAMKLAIQAGSSRSLNMVMFGGLIGTGIIPISEESALKEIRNAFPKKFEIVNTTAFQLGLQAVQSVSQ
;
A
#
# COMPACT_ATOMS: atom_id res chain seq x y z
N MET A 1 -6.99 -18.66 -7.63
CA MET A 1 -5.62 -19.17 -7.48
C MET A 1 -5.28 -19.09 -6.00
N THR A 2 -5.37 -20.20 -5.27
CA THR A 2 -5.20 -20.20 -3.81
C THR A 2 -3.76 -19.88 -3.46
N CYS A 3 -3.53 -18.75 -2.79
CA CYS A 3 -2.25 -18.40 -2.19
C CYS A 3 -1.77 -19.60 -1.35
N ASN A 4 -0.62 -20.17 -1.70
CA ASN A 4 -0.06 -21.29 -0.98
C ASN A 4 0.46 -20.77 0.38
N ILE A 5 -0.35 -20.93 1.43
CA ILE A 5 -0.16 -20.35 2.78
C ILE A 5 1.07 -20.94 3.50
N ASP A 6 1.69 -21.98 2.92
CA ASP A 6 2.96 -22.51 3.39
C ASP A 6 4.14 -21.57 3.08
N ASN A 7 3.99 -20.59 2.17
CA ASN A 7 4.95 -19.50 1.93
C ASN A 7 4.48 -18.18 2.56
N ALA A 8 5.44 -17.32 2.93
CA ALA A 8 5.14 -15.97 3.39
C ALA A 8 4.78 -15.07 2.19
N VAL A 9 3.69 -14.30 2.31
CA VAL A 9 3.32 -13.23 1.38
C VAL A 9 4.11 -11.99 1.73
N ASN A 10 4.94 -11.53 0.78
CA ASN A 10 5.78 -10.36 0.89
C ASN A 10 5.08 -9.16 0.27
N ILE A 11 4.92 -8.11 1.07
CA ILE A 11 4.27 -6.87 0.70
C ILE A 11 5.29 -5.74 0.91
N VAL A 12 5.42 -4.87 -0.08
CA VAL A 12 6.19 -3.64 -0.01
C VAL A 12 5.22 -2.47 -0.07
N ILE A 13 5.38 -1.48 0.79
CA ILE A 13 4.54 -0.29 0.86
C ILE A 13 5.48 0.91 0.71
N SER A 14 5.27 1.69 -0.34
CA SER A 14 6.09 2.85 -0.67
C SER A 14 5.24 4.12 -0.73
N GLY A 15 5.82 5.24 -0.34
CA GLY A 15 5.17 6.53 -0.41
C GLY A 15 6.02 7.66 0.12
N VAL A 16 5.35 8.77 0.42
CA VAL A 16 5.94 9.99 0.96
C VAL A 16 5.56 10.15 2.43
N GLY A 17 6.52 10.59 3.23
CA GLY A 17 6.34 10.84 4.66
C GLY A 17 5.15 11.77 4.95
N GLY A 18 4.17 11.27 5.71
CA GLY A 18 2.92 11.95 6.04
C GLY A 18 1.67 11.32 5.42
N GLN A 19 1.82 10.40 4.46
CA GLN A 19 0.68 9.71 3.83
C GLN A 19 0.11 8.54 4.64
N GLY A 20 0.73 8.16 5.76
CA GLY A 20 0.25 7.08 6.64
C GLY A 20 0.71 5.68 6.24
N VAL A 21 1.83 5.55 5.53
CA VAL A 21 2.46 4.26 5.12
C VAL A 21 2.69 3.34 6.33
N LEU A 22 3.37 3.81 7.36
CA LEU A 22 3.61 3.04 8.59
C LEU A 22 2.31 2.66 9.30
N THR A 23 1.35 3.58 9.36
CA THR A 23 0.06 3.33 10.00
C THR A 23 -0.70 2.21 9.28
N LEU A 24 -0.68 2.19 7.93
CA LEU A 24 -1.23 1.07 7.17
C LEU A 24 -0.51 -0.23 7.51
N ALA A 25 0.82 -0.23 7.49
CA ALA A 25 1.62 -1.42 7.79
C ALA A 25 1.36 -1.98 9.20
N GLU A 26 1.24 -1.11 10.20
CA GLU A 26 0.95 -1.47 11.58
C GLU A 26 -0.45 -2.08 11.71
N ILE A 27 -1.47 -1.46 11.11
CA ILE A 27 -2.84 -1.97 11.15
C ILE A 27 -2.91 -3.32 10.43
N LEU A 28 -2.28 -3.45 9.25
CA LEU A 28 -2.18 -4.71 8.51
C LEU A 28 -1.53 -5.81 9.35
N ALA A 29 -0.44 -5.50 10.04
CA ALA A 29 0.24 -6.46 10.92
C ALA A 29 -0.65 -6.88 12.10
N LYS A 30 -1.36 -5.94 12.74
CA LYS A 30 -2.32 -6.25 13.79
C LYS A 30 -3.48 -7.11 13.28
N SER A 31 -3.99 -6.84 12.07
CA SER A 31 -5.02 -7.66 11.45
C SER A 31 -4.52 -9.09 11.20
N ALA A 32 -3.28 -9.26 10.75
CA ALA A 32 -2.64 -10.56 10.60
C ALA A 32 -2.50 -11.31 11.93
N LEU A 33 -1.99 -10.64 12.97
CA LEU A 33 -1.83 -11.20 14.30
C LEU A 33 -3.18 -11.63 14.91
N SER A 34 -4.24 -10.84 14.71
CA SER A 34 -5.58 -11.15 15.21
C SER A 34 -6.17 -12.44 14.61
N GLN A 35 -5.65 -12.87 13.45
CA GLN A 35 -6.00 -14.10 12.77
C GLN A 35 -4.93 -15.19 12.94
N SER A 36 -4.03 -15.03 13.91
CA SER A 36 -2.97 -16.00 14.26
C SER A 36 -1.93 -16.25 13.15
N TYR A 37 -1.79 -15.33 12.19
CA TYR A 37 -0.68 -15.38 11.23
C TYR A 37 0.61 -14.87 11.87
N ASN A 38 1.73 -15.52 11.56
CA ASN A 38 3.05 -14.95 11.82
C ASN A 38 3.27 -13.76 10.87
N VAL A 39 3.70 -12.62 11.41
CA VAL A 39 3.96 -11.41 10.64
C VAL A 39 5.29 -10.79 11.04
N ARG A 40 6.03 -10.26 10.06
CA ARG A 40 7.21 -9.44 10.28
C ARG A 40 7.06 -8.13 9.51
N VAL A 41 7.30 -7.04 10.21
CA VAL A 41 7.30 -5.70 9.64
C VAL A 41 8.74 -5.22 9.60
N GLY A 42 9.19 -4.78 8.43
CA GLY A 42 10.44 -4.08 8.23
C GLY A 42 10.18 -2.63 7.96
N GLU A 43 10.97 -1.77 8.57
CA GLU A 43 10.98 -0.37 8.22
C GLU A 43 12.36 0.00 7.72
N ILE A 44 12.44 0.32 6.44
CA ILE A 44 13.65 0.86 5.84
C ILE A 44 13.51 2.37 5.97
N HIS A 45 13.77 2.85 7.19
CA HIS A 45 13.81 4.28 7.45
C HIS A 45 14.92 4.90 6.59
N GLY A 46 14.54 5.64 5.55
CA GLY A 46 15.23 6.90 5.29
C GLY A 46 14.81 7.87 6.39
N MET A 47 15.73 8.57 7.03
CA MET A 47 15.46 9.61 8.04
C MET A 47 14.68 10.83 7.51
N ALA A 48 13.84 10.65 6.48
CA ALA A 48 12.99 11.66 5.91
C ALA A 48 11.85 12.00 6.86
N GLN A 49 12.04 13.07 7.64
CA GLN A 49 10.92 13.88 8.12
C GLN A 49 10.07 14.33 6.93
N ARG A 50 8.76 14.51 7.16
CA ARG A 50 7.70 14.95 6.21
C ARG A 50 8.18 15.32 4.80
N GLY A 51 7.75 14.57 3.80
CA GLY A 51 8.00 14.91 2.39
C GLY A 51 9.12 14.12 1.70
N GLY A 52 9.82 13.21 2.38
CA GLY A 52 10.73 12.28 1.72
C GLY A 52 10.18 10.86 1.57
N HIS A 53 10.94 10.02 0.86
CA HIS A 53 10.61 8.64 0.55
C HIS A 53 10.55 7.76 1.82
N VAL A 54 9.50 6.94 1.89
CA VAL A 54 9.24 6.01 3.00
C VAL A 54 8.91 4.64 2.43
N VAL A 55 9.61 3.61 2.91
CA VAL A 55 9.35 2.21 2.56
C VAL A 55 9.15 1.37 3.80
N CYS A 56 8.09 0.60 3.79
CA CYS A 56 7.83 -0.42 4.78
C CYS A 56 7.60 -1.77 4.09
N THR A 57 8.06 -2.85 4.69
CA THR A 57 7.80 -4.21 4.25
C THR A 57 6.93 -4.93 5.27
N VAL A 58 5.99 -5.74 4.79
CA VAL A 58 5.15 -6.59 5.63
C VAL A 58 5.18 -8.00 5.05
N ARG A 59 5.57 -8.98 5.87
CA ARG A 59 5.63 -10.38 5.49
C ARG A 59 4.66 -11.18 6.34
N ILE A 60 3.70 -11.86 5.72
CA ILE A 60 2.62 -12.59 6.42
C ILE A 60 2.67 -14.07 6.03
N GLY A 61 2.78 -14.96 7.02
CA GLY A 61 2.75 -16.42 6.81
C GLY A 61 3.76 -17.15 7.67
N LYS A 62 3.67 -18.49 7.72
CA LYS A 62 4.49 -19.33 8.62
C LYS A 62 5.99 -19.06 8.49
N ASN A 63 6.48 -18.84 7.27
CA ASN A 63 7.89 -18.61 6.95
C ASN A 63 8.35 -17.15 7.04
N ALA A 64 7.57 -16.25 7.66
CA ALA A 64 7.99 -14.87 7.93
C ALA A 64 9.00 -14.84 9.10
N TYR A 65 10.24 -15.26 8.84
CA TYR A 65 11.31 -15.34 9.86
C TYR A 65 12.05 -14.02 10.08
N GLY A 66 12.00 -13.11 9.11
CA GLY A 66 12.65 -11.81 9.16
C GLY A 66 11.88 -10.77 8.33
N PRO A 67 12.20 -9.48 8.47
CA PRO A 67 11.46 -8.40 7.81
C PRO A 67 11.89 -8.11 6.36
N VAL A 68 13.03 -8.63 5.93
CA VAL A 68 13.62 -8.33 4.62
C VAL A 68 12.80 -8.94 3.48
N VAL A 69 12.56 -8.14 2.44
CA VAL A 69 11.97 -8.57 1.15
C VAL A 69 13.03 -8.33 0.09
N ASP A 70 13.44 -9.40 -0.59
CA ASP A 70 14.45 -9.35 -1.64
C ASP A 70 13.88 -8.83 -2.95
N ALA A 71 14.74 -8.28 -3.81
CA ALA A 71 14.36 -7.88 -5.16
C ALA A 71 13.75 -9.06 -5.93
N GLY A 72 12.67 -8.82 -6.68
CA GLY A 72 11.98 -9.86 -7.42
C GLY A 72 11.11 -10.82 -6.58
N THR A 73 10.85 -10.53 -5.29
CA THR A 73 10.15 -11.46 -4.39
C THR A 73 8.86 -10.91 -3.75
N ALA A 74 8.54 -9.63 -3.94
CA ALA A 74 7.30 -9.06 -3.44
C ALA A 74 6.11 -9.54 -4.28
N GLN A 75 5.08 -10.09 -3.62
CA GLN A 75 3.82 -10.45 -4.29
C GLN A 75 2.95 -9.21 -4.51
N LEU A 76 3.14 -8.18 -3.70
CA LEU A 76 2.39 -6.93 -3.81
C LEU A 76 3.27 -5.73 -3.48
N LEU A 77 3.21 -4.71 -4.34
CA LEU A 77 3.73 -3.37 -4.07
C LEU A 77 2.56 -2.39 -3.97
N ILE A 78 2.46 -1.71 -2.83
CA ILE A 78 1.45 -0.68 -2.57
C ILE A 78 2.12 0.68 -2.65
N GLY A 79 1.72 1.47 -3.63
CA GLY A 79 2.29 2.77 -3.93
C GLY A 79 1.35 3.90 -3.57
N PHE A 80 1.74 4.77 -2.64
CA PHE A 80 0.95 5.95 -2.27
C PHE A 80 1.22 7.15 -3.18
N GLU A 81 2.24 7.07 -4.03
CA GLU A 81 2.66 8.11 -4.96
C GLU A 81 3.34 7.44 -6.18
N PRO A 82 3.05 7.84 -7.44
CA PRO A 82 3.52 7.11 -8.62
C PRO A 82 5.04 6.96 -8.79
N ILE A 83 5.84 7.99 -8.52
CA ILE A 83 7.31 7.92 -8.67
C ILE A 83 7.94 7.09 -7.55
N GLU A 84 7.40 7.17 -6.33
CA GLU A 84 7.86 6.32 -5.22
C GLU A 84 7.46 4.85 -5.42
N THR A 85 6.37 4.60 -6.14
CA THR A 85 6.00 3.25 -6.61
C THR A 85 7.03 2.74 -7.60
N LEU A 86 7.37 3.55 -8.62
CA LEU A 86 8.38 3.17 -9.62
C LEU A 86 9.75 2.94 -8.99
N ARG A 87 10.13 3.71 -7.95
CA ARG A 87 11.39 3.53 -7.23
C ARG A 87 11.54 2.12 -6.63
N GLU A 88 10.44 1.57 -6.11
CA GLU A 88 10.42 0.25 -5.48
C GLU A 88 10.00 -0.88 -6.43
N ILE A 89 9.83 -0.62 -7.72
CA ILE A 89 9.31 -1.61 -8.68
C ILE A 89 10.17 -2.87 -8.78
N GLN A 90 11.48 -2.75 -8.59
CA GLN A 90 12.43 -3.87 -8.63
C GLN A 90 12.19 -4.92 -7.53
N THR A 91 11.42 -4.58 -6.50
CA THR A 91 11.01 -5.53 -5.46
C THR A 91 9.99 -6.54 -5.96
N ILE A 92 9.23 -6.22 -7.01
CA ILE A 92 8.09 -7.02 -7.46
C ILE A 92 8.54 -8.33 -8.11
N ALA A 93 7.88 -9.43 -7.73
CA ALA A 93 8.00 -10.71 -8.41
C ALA A 93 7.38 -10.64 -9.82
N LYS A 94 7.78 -11.57 -10.70
CA LYS A 94 7.31 -11.66 -12.09
C LYS A 94 5.78 -11.63 -12.25
N ASP A 95 5.07 -12.27 -11.32
CA ASP A 95 3.60 -12.33 -11.27
C ASP A 95 3.03 -11.53 -10.09
N GLY A 96 3.85 -10.68 -9.47
CA GLY A 96 3.43 -9.80 -8.39
C GLY A 96 2.52 -8.68 -8.89
N HIS A 97 1.78 -8.07 -7.98
CA HIS A 97 0.78 -7.05 -8.27
C HIS A 97 1.25 -5.69 -7.78
N VAL A 98 0.79 -4.63 -8.44
CA VAL A 98 1.01 -3.25 -8.01
C VAL A 98 -0.36 -2.62 -7.76
N LEU A 99 -0.56 -2.08 -6.57
CA LEU A 99 -1.70 -1.22 -6.24
C LEU A 99 -1.17 0.20 -6.05
N MET A 100 -1.48 1.10 -6.97
CA MET A 100 -0.92 2.46 -7.01
C MET A 100 -2.02 3.52 -6.86
N ASN A 101 -1.76 4.51 -6.00
CA ASN A 101 -2.49 5.76 -5.98
C ASN A 101 -2.01 6.67 -7.13
N SER A 102 -2.94 7.19 -7.93
CA SER A 102 -2.64 8.06 -9.07
C SER A 102 -2.25 9.49 -8.69
N HIS A 103 -2.56 9.92 -7.46
CA HIS A 103 -2.30 11.30 -7.03
C HIS A 103 -0.81 11.59 -6.87
N ILE A 104 -0.33 12.58 -7.61
CA ILE A 104 1.06 13.03 -7.60
C ILE A 104 1.30 14.01 -6.44
N LEU A 105 2.34 13.75 -5.67
CA LEU A 105 2.86 14.71 -4.70
C LEU A 105 4.23 15.19 -5.17
N TYR A 106 4.29 16.41 -5.69
CA TYR A 106 5.52 16.96 -6.25
C TYR A 106 6.61 17.11 -5.18
N PRO A 107 7.79 16.49 -5.37
CA PRO A 107 8.94 16.73 -4.53
C PRO A 107 9.35 18.22 -4.56
N VAL A 108 10.04 18.66 -3.51
CA VAL A 108 10.51 20.04 -3.38
C VAL A 108 11.35 20.48 -4.58
N ALA A 109 12.27 19.62 -5.04
CA ALA A 109 13.11 19.90 -6.21
C ALA A 109 12.30 20.15 -7.49
N VAL A 110 11.21 19.39 -7.70
CA VAL A 110 10.30 19.62 -8.83
C VAL A 110 9.54 20.93 -8.66
N SER A 111 9.05 21.20 -7.45
CA SER A 111 8.32 22.44 -7.15
C SER A 111 9.21 23.69 -7.31
N MET A 112 10.53 23.54 -7.12
CA MET A 112 11.54 24.58 -7.36
C MET A 112 12.01 24.65 -8.83
N GLY A 113 11.48 23.80 -9.73
CA GLY A 113 11.87 23.75 -11.14
C GLY A 113 13.28 23.22 -11.40
N GLN A 114 13.88 22.51 -10.43
CA GLN A 114 15.23 21.94 -10.57
C GLN A 114 15.24 20.63 -11.35
N VAL A 115 14.12 19.90 -11.33
CA VAL A 115 13.94 18.60 -11.99
C VAL A 115 12.50 18.52 -12.51
N GLU A 116 12.29 17.91 -13.67
CA GLU A 116 10.94 17.63 -14.17
C GLU A 116 10.39 16.31 -13.59
N TYR A 117 9.12 16.32 -13.21
CA TYR A 117 8.43 15.08 -12.83
C TYR A 117 8.12 14.28 -14.10
N PRO A 118 8.46 12.98 -14.17
CA PRO A 118 8.19 12.16 -15.35
C PRO A 118 6.70 12.13 -15.70
N LYS A 119 6.36 12.00 -16.98
CA LYS A 119 4.96 11.88 -17.38
C LYS A 119 4.36 10.60 -16.78
N HIS A 120 3.10 10.66 -16.39
CA HIS A 120 2.39 9.51 -15.82
C HIS A 120 2.44 8.28 -16.72
N GLU A 121 2.28 8.48 -18.04
CA GLU A 121 2.38 7.41 -19.04
C GLU A 121 3.75 6.72 -19.04
N GLU A 122 4.83 7.48 -18.82
CA GLU A 122 6.19 6.94 -18.73
C GLU A 122 6.36 6.10 -17.46
N ILE A 123 5.79 6.56 -16.33
CA ILE A 123 5.80 5.81 -15.06
C ILE A 123 5.08 4.47 -15.25
N VAL A 124 3.85 4.51 -15.77
CA VAL A 124 3.04 3.30 -16.02
C VAL A 124 3.74 2.36 -17.01
N THR A 125 4.34 2.91 -18.08
CA THR A 125 5.10 2.11 -19.06
C THR A 125 6.28 1.41 -18.43
N ASN A 126 7.01 2.06 -17.52
CA ASN A 126 8.14 1.45 -16.82
C ASN A 126 7.69 0.41 -15.80
N ILE A 127 6.59 0.64 -15.06
CA ILE A 127 6.00 -0.36 -14.15
C ILE A 127 5.61 -1.63 -14.94
N LYS A 128 4.99 -1.47 -16.11
CA LYS A 128 4.55 -2.59 -16.96
C LYS A 128 5.69 -3.46 -17.51
N LYS A 129 6.95 -3.01 -17.44
CA LYS A 129 8.11 -3.85 -17.78
C LYS A 129 8.37 -4.93 -16.73
N PHE A 130 7.89 -4.76 -15.51
CA PHE A 130 8.09 -5.70 -14.39
C PHE A 130 6.86 -6.58 -14.16
N THR A 131 5.65 -6.03 -14.30
CA THR A 131 4.40 -6.79 -14.15
C THR A 131 3.26 -6.17 -14.95
N ASN A 132 2.37 -7.00 -15.48
CA ASN A 132 1.12 -6.54 -16.11
C ASN A 132 -0.01 -6.32 -15.09
N ASN A 133 0.18 -6.74 -13.84
CA ASN A 133 -0.84 -6.71 -12.79
C ASN A 133 -0.83 -5.38 -12.05
N LEU A 134 -1.08 -4.28 -12.76
CA LEU A 134 -1.16 -2.94 -12.19
C LEU A 134 -2.63 -2.53 -12.01
N VAL A 135 -3.01 -2.24 -10.78
CA VAL A 135 -4.27 -1.58 -10.42
C VAL A 135 -3.96 -0.17 -9.96
N GLU A 136 -4.54 0.81 -10.64
CA GLU A 136 -4.39 2.22 -10.31
C GLU A 136 -5.74 2.78 -9.85
N ILE A 137 -5.74 3.52 -8.73
CA ILE A 137 -6.93 4.18 -8.18
C ILE A 137 -6.62 5.63 -7.80
N ASP A 138 -7.62 6.51 -7.91
CA ASP A 138 -7.54 7.87 -7.35
C ASP A 138 -7.89 7.83 -5.86
N ALA A 139 -6.95 7.34 -5.05
CA ALA A 139 -7.18 7.16 -3.63
C ALA A 139 -7.37 8.49 -2.88
N MET A 140 -6.77 9.58 -3.38
CA MET A 140 -6.95 10.91 -2.81
C MET A 140 -8.39 11.39 -2.96
N LYS A 141 -8.98 11.24 -4.15
CA LYS A 141 -10.39 11.58 -4.37
C LYS A 141 -11.32 10.77 -3.48
N LEU A 142 -11.07 9.46 -3.34
CA LEU A 142 -11.87 8.59 -2.46
C LEU A 142 -11.74 8.98 -0.98
N ALA A 143 -10.54 9.38 -0.53
CA ALA A 143 -10.31 9.84 0.83
C ALA A 143 -11.06 11.16 1.11
N ILE A 144 -11.05 12.09 0.15
CA ILE A 144 -11.85 13.33 0.23
C ILE A 144 -13.34 13.00 0.28
N GLN A 145 -13.81 12.07 -0.56
CA GLN A 145 -15.20 11.61 -0.56
C GLN A 145 -15.61 10.96 0.77
N ALA A 146 -14.71 10.21 1.42
CA ALA A 146 -14.95 9.65 2.76
C ALA A 146 -15.01 10.72 3.87
N GLY A 147 -14.57 11.94 3.57
CA GLY A 147 -14.64 13.10 4.47
C GLY A 147 -13.29 13.64 4.94
N SER A 148 -12.16 13.03 4.56
CA SER A 148 -10.84 13.58 4.89
C SER A 148 -9.71 13.02 4.01
N SER A 149 -8.92 13.90 3.40
CA SER A 149 -7.66 13.52 2.72
C SER A 149 -6.67 12.78 3.63
N ARG A 150 -6.77 12.93 4.96
CA ARG A 150 -5.95 12.20 5.93
C ARG A 150 -6.28 10.71 6.02
N SER A 151 -7.39 10.27 5.43
CA SER A 151 -7.81 8.86 5.37
C SER A 151 -7.29 8.12 4.13
N LEU A 152 -6.38 8.75 3.35
CA LEU A 152 -5.75 8.16 2.17
C LEU A 152 -5.22 6.74 2.42
N ASN A 153 -4.53 6.54 3.53
CA ASN A 153 -4.01 5.23 3.93
C ASN A 153 -5.10 4.18 4.13
N MET A 154 -6.30 4.57 4.59
CA MET A 154 -7.40 3.64 4.75
C MET A 154 -8.00 3.25 3.41
N VAL A 155 -8.07 4.18 2.44
CA VAL A 155 -8.44 3.83 1.06
C VAL A 155 -7.46 2.82 0.49
N MET A 156 -6.15 3.06 0.62
CA MET A 156 -5.13 2.12 0.13
C MET A 156 -5.21 0.77 0.86
N PHE A 157 -5.53 0.75 2.16
CA PHE A 157 -5.71 -0.49 2.91
C PHE A 157 -6.94 -1.28 2.44
N GLY A 158 -8.05 -0.59 2.19
CA GLY A 158 -9.23 -1.17 1.59
C GLY A 158 -8.94 -1.78 0.23
N GLY A 159 -8.23 -1.03 -0.62
CA GLY A 159 -7.79 -1.51 -1.92
C GLY A 159 -6.91 -2.75 -1.82
N LEU A 160 -5.98 -2.78 -0.86
CA LEU A 160 -5.16 -3.95 -0.57
C LEU A 160 -6.03 -5.19 -0.26
N ILE A 161 -7.01 -5.06 0.61
CA ILE A 161 -7.94 -6.17 0.93
C ILE A 161 -8.75 -6.56 -0.31
N GLY A 162 -9.18 -5.58 -1.12
CA GLY A 162 -9.89 -5.78 -2.37
C GLY A 162 -9.11 -6.59 -3.42
N THR A 163 -7.77 -6.61 -3.35
CA THR A 163 -6.95 -7.44 -4.26
C THR A 163 -7.15 -8.95 -4.03
N GLY A 164 -7.54 -9.37 -2.83
CA GLY A 164 -7.65 -10.78 -2.46
C GLY A 164 -6.32 -11.55 -2.40
N ILE A 165 -5.17 -10.86 -2.49
CA ILE A 165 -3.83 -11.50 -2.53
C ILE A 165 -3.38 -11.92 -1.13
N ILE A 166 -3.78 -11.18 -0.11
CA ILE A 166 -3.32 -11.39 1.28
C ILE A 166 -4.34 -12.21 2.08
N PRO A 167 -3.89 -13.00 3.07
CA PRO A 167 -4.77 -13.88 3.83
C PRO A 167 -5.49 -13.15 4.98
N ILE A 168 -5.94 -11.92 4.76
CA ILE A 168 -6.56 -11.07 5.78
C ILE A 168 -8.02 -10.80 5.43
N SER A 169 -8.94 -11.16 6.35
CA SER A 169 -10.35 -10.85 6.18
C SER A 169 -10.65 -9.36 6.32
N GLU A 170 -11.68 -8.92 5.59
CA GLU A 170 -12.25 -7.57 5.71
C GLU A 170 -12.69 -7.26 7.16
N GLU A 171 -13.30 -8.24 7.83
CA GLU A 171 -13.75 -8.11 9.21
C GLU A 171 -12.59 -7.78 10.17
N SER A 172 -11.48 -8.50 10.04
CA SER A 172 -10.27 -8.27 10.84
C SER A 172 -9.63 -6.91 10.52
N ALA A 173 -9.60 -6.52 9.24
CA ALA A 173 -9.14 -5.21 8.84
C ALA A 173 -9.97 -4.08 9.48
N LEU A 174 -11.30 -4.14 9.35
CA LEU A 174 -12.21 -3.16 9.93
C LEU A 174 -12.12 -3.10 11.45
N LYS A 175 -11.99 -4.24 12.13
CA LYS A 175 -11.79 -4.30 13.57
C LYS A 175 -10.54 -3.53 13.99
N GLU A 176 -9.40 -3.77 13.35
CA GLU A 176 -8.15 -3.10 13.71
C GLU A 176 -8.12 -1.62 13.33
N ILE A 177 -8.83 -1.20 12.27
CA ILE A 177 -9.05 0.22 11.98
C ILE A 177 -9.77 0.89 13.16
N ARG A 178 -10.84 0.28 13.69
CA ARG A 178 -11.58 0.83 14.85
C ARG A 178 -10.71 0.91 16.11
N ASN A 179 -9.81 -0.03 16.30
CA ASN A 179 -8.88 -0.03 17.43
C ASN A 179 -7.77 1.02 17.28
N ALA A 180 -7.33 1.29 16.04
CA ALA A 180 -6.21 2.18 15.77
C ALA A 180 -6.54 3.67 15.91
N PHE A 181 -7.80 4.06 15.75
CA PHE A 181 -8.21 5.46 15.75
C PHE A 181 -9.22 5.80 16.87
N PRO A 182 -9.18 7.02 17.43
CA PRO A 182 -10.24 7.51 18.30
C PRO A 182 -11.61 7.41 17.62
N LYS A 183 -12.67 7.08 18.39
CA LYS A 183 -14.05 6.89 17.90
C LYS A 183 -14.55 7.98 16.94
N LYS A 184 -14.17 9.25 17.18
CA LYS A 184 -14.56 10.38 16.31
C LYS A 184 -14.08 10.26 14.86
N PHE A 185 -13.06 9.45 14.59
CA PHE A 185 -12.51 9.19 13.27
C PHE A 185 -12.92 7.82 12.70
N GLU A 186 -13.76 7.06 13.40
CA GLU A 186 -14.16 5.71 12.97
C GLU A 186 -14.90 5.74 11.63
N ILE A 187 -15.91 6.61 11.50
CA ILE A 187 -16.77 6.67 10.31
C ILE A 187 -15.95 7.03 9.08
N VAL A 188 -15.11 8.07 9.16
CA VAL A 188 -14.29 8.51 8.02
C VAL A 188 -13.31 7.42 7.57
N ASN A 189 -12.64 6.74 8.51
CA ASN A 189 -11.64 5.72 8.17
C ASN A 189 -12.27 4.42 7.66
N THR A 190 -13.38 3.97 8.25
CA THR A 190 -14.10 2.78 7.78
C THR A 190 -14.77 3.03 6.42
N THR A 191 -15.30 4.23 6.18
CA THR A 191 -15.84 4.62 4.86
C THR A 191 -14.73 4.67 3.81
N ALA A 192 -13.58 5.29 4.12
CA ALA A 192 -12.42 5.33 3.23
C ALA A 192 -11.95 3.93 2.84
N PHE A 193 -11.84 3.03 3.83
CA PHE A 193 -11.53 1.62 3.60
C PHE A 193 -12.52 0.96 2.64
N GLN A 194 -13.83 1.12 2.86
CA GLN A 194 -14.83 0.50 2.00
C GLN A 194 -14.78 1.03 0.56
N LEU A 195 -14.59 2.34 0.37
CA LEU A 195 -14.43 2.93 -0.96
C LEU A 195 -13.21 2.36 -1.70
N GLY A 196 -12.08 2.19 -0.99
CA GLY A 196 -10.88 1.59 -1.58
C GLY A 196 -11.09 0.13 -1.99
N LEU A 197 -11.74 -0.66 -1.13
CA LEU A 197 -12.07 -2.06 -1.39
C LEU A 197 -12.93 -2.22 -2.65
N GLN A 198 -14.00 -1.42 -2.75
CA GLN A 198 -14.90 -1.44 -3.90
C GLN A 198 -14.20 -0.98 -5.19
N ALA A 199 -13.34 0.04 -5.11
CA ALA A 199 -12.61 0.55 -6.26
C ALA A 199 -11.73 -0.52 -6.91
N VAL A 200 -10.98 -1.30 -6.12
CA VAL A 200 -10.12 -2.37 -6.63
C VAL A 200 -10.92 -3.55 -7.18
N GLN A 201 -11.99 -3.95 -6.49
CA GLN A 201 -12.86 -5.03 -6.95
C GLN A 201 -13.56 -4.72 -8.27
N SER A 202 -13.91 -3.45 -8.51
CA SER A 202 -14.55 -3.00 -9.76
C SER A 202 -13.60 -2.98 -10.95
N VAL A 203 -12.29 -2.81 -10.71
CA VAL A 203 -11.25 -2.80 -11.76
C VAL A 203 -10.76 -4.22 -12.07
N SER A 204 -10.97 -5.17 -11.16
CA SER A 204 -10.53 -6.56 -11.29
C SER A 204 -11.57 -7.49 -11.95
N GLN A 205 -12.72 -6.94 -12.39
CA GLN A 205 -13.77 -7.62 -13.17
C GLN A 205 -13.63 -7.29 -14.65
#